data_AF-A0ABD4S669-F1
#
_entry.id   AF-A0ABD4S669-F1
#
_cell.length_a   1.000
_cell.length_b   1.000
_cell.length_c   1.000
_cell.angle_alpha   90.00
_cell.angle_beta   90.00
_cell.angle_gamma   90.00
#
_symmetry.space_group_name_H-M   'P 1'
#
loop_
_entity.id
_entity.type
_entity.pdbx_description
1 polymer ?
#
loop_
_entity_poly.entity_id
_entity_poly.type
_entity_poly.pdbx_seq_one_letter_code
_entity_poly.pdbx_strand_id
1 'polypeptide(L)'
;MINKKRKGFTLVEMIVVVTILGVISSIALVKYSKVQESAKMNADYTNAANIVTAASMAINDDENIAESLSVESLKEKGYLNTVPVPQSTSGKFELVISDNGTDISVNVNSKQFYPR
;
A
#
# COMPACT_ATOMS: atom_id res chain seq x y z
N MET A 1 -24.06 42.56 -41.43
CA MET A 1 -23.73 41.74 -40.25
C MET A 1 -23.75 40.28 -40.65
N ILE A 2 -22.62 39.56 -40.53
CA ILE A 2 -22.52 38.14 -40.97
C ILE A 2 -22.88 37.24 -39.79
N ASN A 3 -24.03 36.57 -39.85
CA ASN A 3 -24.42 35.55 -38.87
C ASN A 3 -23.61 34.27 -39.12
N LYS A 4 -22.56 34.04 -38.32
CA LYS A 4 -21.86 32.76 -38.25
C LYS A 4 -22.81 31.69 -37.69
N LYS A 5 -23.26 30.76 -38.53
CA LYS A 5 -23.97 29.56 -38.06
C LYS A 5 -23.02 28.77 -37.15
N ARG A 6 -23.38 28.66 -35.87
CA ARG A 6 -22.69 27.79 -34.92
C ARG A 6 -23.04 26.35 -35.29
N LYS A 7 -22.06 25.58 -35.78
CA LYS A 7 -22.23 24.14 -35.94
C LYS A 7 -22.35 23.54 -34.54
N GLY A 8 -23.57 23.15 -34.15
CA GLY A 8 -23.81 22.38 -32.94
C GLY A 8 -23.43 20.92 -33.14
N PHE A 9 -23.03 20.26 -32.06
CA PHE A 9 -22.81 18.81 -32.03
C PHE A 9 -24.13 18.08 -32.32
N THR A 10 -24.08 16.97 -33.06
CA THR A 10 -25.29 16.16 -33.30
C THR A 10 -25.56 15.23 -32.10
N LEU A 11 -26.84 14.94 -31.84
CA LEU A 11 -27.21 13.98 -30.79
C LEU A 11 -26.65 12.58 -31.09
N VAL A 12 -26.59 12.21 -32.37
CA VAL A 12 -26.05 10.91 -32.81
C VAL A 12 -24.56 10.79 -32.47
N GLU A 13 -23.77 11.85 -32.69
CA GLU A 13 -22.35 11.85 -32.29
C GLU A 13 -22.18 11.65 -30.78
N MET A 14 -23.00 12.32 -29.97
CA MET A 14 -22.92 12.13 -28.52
C MET A 14 -23.30 10.71 -28.09
N ILE A 15 -24.33 10.11 -28.71
CA ILE A 15 -24.75 8.72 -28.41
C ILE A 15 -23.63 7.73 -28.73
N VAL A 16 -23.00 7.85 -29.89
CA VAL A 16 -21.90 6.94 -30.29
C VAL A 16 -20.71 7.08 -29.33
N VAL A 17 -20.34 8.32 -28.96
CA VAL A 17 -19.21 8.57 -28.05
C VAL A 17 -19.46 7.97 -26.67
N VAL A 18 -20.60 8.25 -26.03
CA VAL A 18 -20.88 7.70 -24.69
C VAL A 18 -21.02 6.18 -24.70
N THR A 19 -21.49 5.60 -25.81
CA THR A 19 -21.58 4.14 -25.97
C THR A 19 -20.19 3.51 -25.99
N ILE A 20 -19.27 4.03 -26.80
CA ILE A 20 -17.89 3.52 -26.86
C ILE A 20 -17.17 3.71 -25.52
N LEU A 21 -17.31 4.89 -24.90
CA LEU A 21 -16.75 5.16 -23.57
C LEU A 21 -17.34 4.23 -22.51
N GLY A 22 -18.63 3.90 -22.57
CA GLY A 22 -19.27 2.97 -21.65
C GLY A 22 -18.69 1.56 -21.74
N VAL A 23 -18.47 1.05 -22.96
CA VAL A 23 -17.87 -0.28 -23.18
C VAL A 23 -16.44 -0.34 -22.63
N ILE A 24 -15.60 0.66 -22.94
CA ILE A 24 -14.20 0.70 -22.47
C ILE A 24 -14.15 0.87 -20.94
N SER A 25 -14.97 1.76 -20.38
CA SER A 25 -15.02 2.04 -18.94
C SER A 25 -15.38 0.81 -18.12
N SER A 26 -16.31 -0.02 -18.63
CA SER A 26 -16.74 -1.24 -17.93
C SER A 26 -15.58 -2.22 -17.70
N ILE A 27 -14.71 -2.41 -18.70
CA ILE A 27 -13.55 -3.30 -18.58
C ILE A 27 -12.43 -2.65 -17.75
N ALA A 28 -12.25 -1.34 -17.91
CA ALA A 28 -11.21 -0.58 -17.22
C ALA A 28 -11.35 -0.66 -15.70
N LEU A 29 -12.57 -0.54 -15.16
CA LEU A 29 -12.83 -0.57 -13.72
C LEU A 29 -12.37 -1.87 -13.05
N VAL A 30 -12.70 -3.03 -13.65
CA VAL A 30 -12.32 -4.34 -13.08
C VAL A 30 -10.80 -4.54 -13.11
N LYS A 31 -10.14 -4.12 -14.19
CA LYS A 31 -8.66 -4.18 -14.27
C LYS A 31 -7.99 -3.26 -13.26
N TYR A 32 -8.50 -2.03 -13.14
CA TYR A 32 -7.96 -1.04 -12.20
C TYR A 32 -8.04 -1.53 -10.75
N SER A 33 -9.18 -2.11 -10.35
CA SER A 33 -9.36 -2.66 -9.00
C SER A 33 -8.29 -3.69 -8.63
N LYS A 34 -8.03 -4.67 -9.51
CA LYS A 34 -7.00 -5.71 -9.26
C LYS A 34 -5.58 -5.15 -9.17
N VAL A 35 -5.26 -4.19 -10.04
CA VAL A 35 -3.95 -3.52 -10.03
C VAL A 35 -3.77 -2.73 -8.74
N GLN A 36 -4.82 -2.01 -8.30
CA GLN A 36 -4.79 -1.24 -7.07
C GLN A 36 -4.63 -2.14 -5.84
N GLU A 37 -5.34 -3.27 -5.77
CA GLU A 37 -5.21 -4.25 -4.70
C GLU A 37 -3.79 -4.83 -4.64
N SER A 38 -3.25 -5.24 -5.79
CA SER A 38 -1.89 -5.78 -5.89
C SER A 38 -0.83 -4.73 -5.51
N ALA A 39 -1.02 -3.47 -5.90
CA ALA A 39 -0.14 -2.37 -5.52
C ALA A 39 -0.15 -2.12 -4.00
N LYS A 40 -1.34 -2.15 -3.38
CA LYS A 40 -1.49 -2.02 -1.92
C LYS A 40 -0.80 -3.17 -1.18
N MET A 41 -0.98 -4.41 -1.62
CA MET A 41 -0.29 -5.56 -1.03
C MET A 41 1.23 -5.45 -1.17
N ASN A 42 1.73 -5.04 -2.35
CA ASN A 42 3.15 -4.83 -2.57
C ASN A 42 3.73 -3.73 -1.68
N ALA A 43 3.01 -2.61 -1.49
CA ALA A 43 3.41 -1.56 -0.56
C ALA A 43 3.53 -2.09 0.87
N ASP A 44 2.58 -2.93 1.32
CA ASP A 44 2.61 -3.52 2.65
C ASP A 44 3.80 -4.47 2.85
N TYR A 45 4.11 -5.29 1.83
CA TYR A 45 5.29 -6.14 1.86
C TYR A 45 6.60 -5.34 1.94
N THR A 46 6.71 -4.24 1.19
CA THR A 46 7.86 -3.35 1.25
C THR A 46 7.97 -2.67 2.61
N ASN A 47 6.85 -2.20 3.16
CA ASN A 47 6.81 -1.60 4.49
C ASN A 47 7.22 -2.60 5.58
N ALA A 48 6.73 -3.85 5.50
CA ALA A 48 7.11 -4.91 6.43
C ALA A 48 8.61 -5.23 6.37
N ALA A 49 9.19 -5.32 5.17
CA ALA A 49 10.64 -5.51 4.99
C ALA A 49 11.46 -4.33 5.55
N ASN A 50 10.98 -3.09 5.39
CA ASN A 50 11.61 -1.91 5.95
C ASN A 50 11.57 -1.92 7.49
N ILE A 51 10.44 -2.33 8.08
CA ILE A 51 10.30 -2.50 9.54
C ILE A 51 11.29 -3.53 10.06
N VAL A 52 11.42 -4.68 9.38
CA VAL A 52 12.39 -5.72 9.76
C VAL A 52 13.82 -5.20 9.67
N THR A 53 14.15 -4.49 8.59
CA THR A 53 15.48 -3.88 8.44
C THR A 53 15.78 -2.91 9.58
N ALA A 54 14.82 -2.06 9.95
CA ALA A 54 14.94 -1.16 11.09
C ALA A 54 15.05 -1.91 12.42
N ALA A 55 14.30 -3.00 12.60
CA ALA A 55 14.38 -3.87 13.76
C ALA A 55 15.76 -4.53 13.89
N SER A 56 16.28 -5.09 12.80
CA SER A 56 17.64 -5.65 12.76
C SER A 56 18.68 -4.60 13.10
N MET A 57 18.60 -3.38 12.56
CA MET A 57 19.52 -2.30 12.92
C MET A 57 19.48 -2.00 14.42
N ALA A 58 18.28 -1.88 14.99
CA ALA A 58 18.13 -1.62 16.42
C ALA A 58 18.70 -2.74 17.29
N ILE A 59 18.48 -4.00 16.93
CA ILE A 59 19.02 -5.17 17.67
C ILE A 59 20.55 -5.22 17.57
N ASN A 60 21.13 -4.82 16.44
CA ASN A 60 22.59 -4.77 16.31
C ASN A 60 23.22 -3.66 17.17
N ASP A 61 22.51 -2.54 17.38
CA ASP A 61 22.98 -1.45 18.23
C ASP A 61 22.85 -1.77 19.73
N ASP A 62 21.83 -2.55 20.11
CA ASP A 62 21.63 -3.05 21.48
C ASP A 62 20.98 -4.45 21.44
N GLU A 63 21.73 -5.50 21.79
CA GLU A 63 21.22 -6.87 21.72
C GLU A 63 20.13 -7.15 22.77
N ASN A 64 20.03 -6.36 23.84
CA ASN A 64 19.12 -6.64 24.96
C ASN A 64 17.68 -6.13 24.73
N ILE A 65 17.43 -5.39 23.64
CA ILE A 65 16.12 -4.77 23.40
C ILE A 65 15.18 -5.62 22.53
N ALA A 66 15.65 -6.77 22.04
CA ALA A 66 14.94 -7.63 21.09
C ALA A 66 13.51 -7.98 21.53
N GLU A 67 13.30 -8.30 22.80
CA GLU A 67 11.99 -8.70 23.34
C GLU A 67 11.03 -7.51 23.59
N SER A 68 11.54 -6.28 23.64
CA SER A 68 10.75 -5.06 23.93
C SER A 68 10.42 -4.23 22.69
N LEU A 69 10.94 -4.64 21.53
CA LEU A 69 10.92 -3.82 20.32
C LEU A 69 9.56 -3.88 19.64
N SER A 70 8.90 -2.73 19.53
CA SER A 70 7.70 -2.52 18.73
C SER A 70 7.97 -1.58 17.55
N VAL A 71 7.04 -1.54 16.59
CA VAL A 71 7.13 -0.60 15.45
C VAL A 71 7.11 0.86 15.93
N GLU A 72 6.38 1.16 17.00
CA GLU A 72 6.38 2.47 17.64
C GLU A 72 7.74 2.81 18.26
N SER A 73 8.34 1.85 18.97
CA SER A 73 9.66 2.04 19.59
C SER A 73 10.76 2.30 18.55
N LEU A 74 10.65 1.71 17.36
CA LEU A 74 11.57 1.96 16.24
C LEU A 74 11.50 3.40 15.74
N LYS A 75 10.31 4.01 15.75
CA LYS A 75 10.17 5.43 15.44
C LYS A 75 10.78 6.30 16.53
N GLU A 76 10.47 6.01 17.80
CA GLU A 76 10.96 6.79 18.94
C GLU A 76 12.49 6.76 19.04
N LYS A 77 13.10 5.62 18.74
CA LYS A 77 14.56 5.45 18.68
C LYS A 77 15.20 5.98 17.38
N GLY A 78 14.40 6.45 16.42
CA GLY A 78 14.89 7.09 15.20
C GLY A 78 15.24 6.14 14.05
N TYR A 79 15.02 4.82 14.18
CA TYR A 79 15.23 3.86 13.09
C TYR A 79 14.15 3.94 12.00
N LEU A 80 12.98 4.52 12.33
CA LEU A 80 11.91 4.83 11.39
C LEU A 80 11.53 6.31 11.48
N ASN A 81 11.36 6.96 10.32
CA ASN A 81 10.84 8.33 10.27
C ASN A 81 9.33 8.40 10.61
N THR A 82 8.59 7.36 10.23
CA THR A 82 7.14 7.25 10.44
C THR A 82 6.76 5.80 10.68
N VAL A 83 5.74 5.55 11.50
CA VAL A 83 5.14 4.22 11.63
C VAL A 83 4.31 3.95 10.35
N PRO A 84 4.69 2.97 9.51
CA PRO A 84 3.91 2.64 8.32
C PRO A 84 2.53 2.11 8.70
N VAL A 85 1.53 2.38 7.87
CA VAL A 85 0.16 1.88 8.05
C VAL A 85 -0.17 0.94 6.89
N PRO A 86 -0.72 -0.26 7.15
CA PRO A 86 -1.14 -1.18 6.10
C PRO A 86 -2.17 -0.55 5.17
N GLN A 87 -2.02 -0.79 3.86
CA GLN A 87 -2.92 -0.29 2.81
C GLN A 87 -3.82 -1.37 2.22
N SER A 88 -3.43 -2.64 2.30
CA SER A 88 -4.22 -3.79 1.82
C SER A 88 -5.23 -4.30 2.84
N THR A 89 -5.00 -4.04 4.13
CA THR A 89 -5.87 -4.45 5.22
C THR A 89 -6.03 -3.33 6.23
N SER A 90 -7.09 -3.39 7.05
CA SER A 90 -7.24 -2.49 8.19
C SER A 90 -6.43 -3.04 9.37
N GLY A 91 -5.72 -2.18 10.12
CA GLY A 91 -4.94 -2.60 11.29
C GLY A 91 -3.63 -1.82 11.41
N LYS A 92 -2.72 -2.35 12.24
CA LYS A 92 -1.35 -1.85 12.40
C LYS A 92 -0.37 -2.99 12.14
N PHE A 93 0.86 -2.64 11.74
CA PHE A 93 1.94 -3.62 11.68
C PHE A 93 2.38 -3.97 13.10
N GLU A 94 2.40 -5.26 13.38
CA GLU A 94 2.88 -5.83 14.64
C GLU A 94 4.20 -6.55 14.35
N LEU A 95 5.24 -6.15 15.08
CA LEU A 95 6.56 -6.76 15.03
C LEU A 95 6.60 -7.90 16.05
N VAL A 96 6.97 -9.09 15.61
CA VAL A 96 7.19 -10.25 16.48
C VAL A 96 8.62 -10.72 16.26
N ILE A 97 9.41 -10.66 17.33
CA ILE A 97 10.80 -11.11 17.36
C ILE A 97 10.85 -12.36 18.23
N SER A 98 11.38 -13.43 17.67
CA SER A 98 11.60 -14.72 18.33
C SER A 98 13.10 -15.03 18.36
N ASP A 99 13.49 -15.95 19.26
CA ASP A 99 14.86 -16.46 19.38
C ASP A 99 15.92 -15.36 19.45
N ASN A 100 15.78 -14.41 20.38
CA ASN A 100 16.77 -13.35 20.64
C ASN A 100 17.17 -12.51 19.41
N GLY A 101 16.27 -12.32 18.43
CA GLY A 101 16.51 -11.44 17.29
C GLY A 101 16.89 -12.15 15.98
N THR A 102 17.02 -13.48 15.98
CA THR A 102 17.26 -14.23 14.73
C THR A 102 16.02 -14.39 13.87
N ASP A 103 14.84 -14.53 14.48
CA ASP A 103 13.58 -14.68 13.76
C ASP A 103 12.72 -13.43 13.92
N ILE A 104 12.58 -12.65 12.84
CA ILE A 104 11.79 -11.43 12.81
C ILE A 104 10.63 -11.60 11.84
N SER A 105 9.42 -11.42 12.34
CA SER A 105 8.20 -11.45 11.53
C SER A 105 7.38 -10.18 11.72
N VAL A 106 6.66 -9.78 10.66
CA VAL A 106 5.77 -8.63 10.67
C VAL A 106 4.39 -9.07 10.22
N ASN A 107 3.42 -8.86 11.09
CA ASN A 107 2.05 -9.34 10.95
C ASN A 107 1.06 -8.17 11.00
N VAL A 108 -0.14 -8.38 10.47
CA VAL A 108 -1.30 -7.51 10.69
C VAL A 108 -2.53 -8.40 10.91
N ASN A 109 -3.16 -8.31 12.09
CA ASN A 109 -4.38 -9.08 12.42
C ASN A 109 -4.29 -10.56 12.02
N SER A 110 -3.18 -11.21 12.37
CA SER A 110 -2.86 -12.62 12.06
C SER A 110 -2.46 -12.96 10.61
N LYS A 111 -2.37 -11.97 9.70
CA LYS A 111 -1.78 -12.17 8.37
C LYS A 111 -0.30 -11.79 8.39
N GLN A 112 0.56 -12.71 7.97
CA GLN A 112 1.99 -12.47 7.85
C GLN A 112 2.33 -11.72 6.56
N PHE A 113 3.12 -10.65 6.69
CA PHE A 113 3.66 -9.86 5.60
C PHE A 113 5.19 -10.00 5.47
N TYR A 114 5.87 -10.46 6.54
CA TYR A 114 7.28 -10.81 6.48
C TYR A 114 7.61 -11.96 7.46
N PRO A 115 8.48 -12.92 7.09
CA PRO A 115 8.99 -13.15 5.72
C PRO A 115 7.84 -13.47 4.76
N ARG A 116 8.03 -13.15 3.47
CA ARG A 116 7.01 -13.30 2.41
C ARG A 116 6.59 -14.75 2.18
#